data_AF-E6LQQ6-F1
#
_entry.id   AF-E6LQQ6-F1
#
_cell.length_a   1.000
_cell.length_b   1.000
_cell.length_c   1.000
_cell.angle_alpha   90.00
_cell.angle_beta   90.00
_cell.angle_gamma   90.00
#
_symmetry.space_group_name_H-M   'P 1'
#
loop_
_entity.id
_entity.type
_entity.pdbx_description
1 polymer ?
#
loop_
_entity_poly.entity_id
_entity_poly.type
_entity_poly.pdbx_seq_one_letter_code
_entity_poly.pdbx_strand_id
1 'polypeptide(L)'
;MIKICFKPIPSYQNIVYNKSYRIILTLFFVKDHKFYITFKDGFQLIYLIILCTTLPFFLILYGMKHVSATTSGILLSLESVMAAFMGIIILHEAFTLNLFIGGVIIMFSFVLSEVLPKVLKK
;
A
#
# COMPACT_ATOMS: atom_id res chain seq x y z
N MET A 1 10.49 -9.88 -24.33
CA MET A 1 9.03 -10.10 -24.35
C MET A 1 8.71 -11.13 -23.28
N ILE A 2 8.55 -10.68 -22.02
CA ILE A 2 8.28 -11.59 -20.90
C ILE A 2 6.77 -11.86 -20.92
N LYS A 3 6.45 -13.05 -21.43
CA LYS A 3 5.12 -13.63 -21.45
C LYS A 3 4.73 -13.88 -19.99
N ILE A 4 3.97 -12.97 -19.39
CA ILE A 4 3.36 -13.21 -18.08
C ILE A 4 2.28 -14.28 -18.34
N CYS A 5 2.70 -15.53 -18.29
CA CYS A 5 1.82 -16.68 -18.35
C CYS A 5 1.02 -16.67 -17.05
N PHE A 6 -0.18 -16.06 -17.09
CA PHE A 6 -1.17 -16.15 -16.03
C PHE A 6 -1.68 -17.60 -16.00
N LYS A 7 -0.85 -18.50 -15.45
CA LYS A 7 -1.28 -19.84 -15.08
C LYS A 7 -2.24 -19.64 -13.90
N PRO A 8 -3.50 -20.10 -13.96
CA PRO A 8 -4.40 -19.97 -12.83
C PRO A 8 -3.79 -20.75 -11.67
N ILE A 9 -3.29 -20.00 -10.69
CA ILE A 9 -2.62 -20.54 -9.52
C ILE A 9 -3.75 -21.17 -8.67
N PRO A 10 -3.71 -22.46 -8.33
CA PRO A 10 -4.70 -23.06 -7.43
C PRO A 10 -4.66 -22.45 -6.00
N SER A 11 -3.72 -21.53 -5.74
CA SER A 11 -3.52 -20.80 -4.48
C SER A 11 -4.53 -19.70 -4.18
N TYR A 12 -5.47 -19.35 -5.07
CA TYR A 12 -6.48 -18.33 -4.77
C TYR A 12 -7.39 -18.73 -3.60
N GLN A 13 -7.69 -20.04 -3.48
CA GLN A 13 -8.42 -20.59 -2.33
C GLN A 13 -7.66 -20.39 -1.01
N ASN A 14 -6.33 -20.59 -1.01
CA ASN A 14 -5.48 -20.38 0.16
C ASN A 14 -5.34 -18.89 0.53
N ILE A 15 -5.24 -17.98 -0.44
CA ILE A 15 -5.17 -16.54 -0.18
C ILE A 15 -6.51 -16.00 0.37
N VAL A 16 -7.65 -16.51 -0.12
CA VAL A 16 -8.97 -16.18 0.42
C VAL A 16 -9.13 -16.73 1.84
N TYR A 17 -8.73 -17.98 2.10
CA TYR A 17 -8.73 -18.56 3.46
C TYR A 17 -7.80 -17.81 4.42
N ASN A 18 -6.62 -17.38 3.94
CA ASN A 18 -5.63 -16.62 4.73
C ASN A 18 -6.18 -15.24 5.15
N LYS A 19 -7.03 -14.66 4.31
CA LYS A 19 -7.64 -13.34 4.55
C LYS A 19 -8.87 -13.44 5.46
N SER A 20 -9.60 -14.56 5.41
CA SER A 20 -10.78 -14.84 6.24
C SER A 20 -10.46 -14.92 7.73
N TYR A 21 -9.37 -15.59 8.14
CA TYR A 21 -9.04 -15.65 9.56
C TYR A 21 -8.62 -14.31 10.15
N ARG A 22 -8.08 -13.39 9.33
CA ARG A 22 -7.71 -12.04 9.78
C ARG A 22 -8.94 -11.23 10.20
N ILE A 23 -10.07 -11.43 9.53
CA ILE A 23 -11.33 -10.73 9.84
C ILE A 23 -11.91 -11.24 11.17
N ILE A 24 -11.84 -12.56 11.39
CA ILE A 24 -12.29 -13.21 12.63
C ILE A 24 -11.40 -12.80 13.82
N LEU A 25 -10.08 -12.72 13.62
CA LEU A 25 -9.14 -12.26 14.65
C LEU A 25 -9.33 -10.77 15.00
N THR A 26 -9.65 -9.93 14.00
CA THR A 26 -9.88 -8.49 14.22
C THR A 26 -11.19 -8.25 14.99
N LEU A 27 -12.24 -9.03 14.71
CA LEU A 27 -13.50 -9.00 15.48
C LEU A 27 -13.32 -9.44 16.94
N PHE A 28 -12.38 -10.37 17.20
CA PHE A 28 -12.07 -10.80 18.57
C PHE A 28 -11.33 -9.72 19.37
N PHE A 29 -10.48 -8.93 18.72
CA PHE A 29 -9.69 -7.87 19.38
C PHE A 29 -10.44 -6.55 19.60
N VAL A 30 -11.56 -6.35 18.90
CA VAL A 30 -12.44 -5.15 18.99
C VAL A 30 -13.47 -5.28 20.14
N LYS A 31 -13.34 -6.29 21.00
CA LYS A 31 -14.31 -6.55 22.07
C LYS A 31 -14.18 -5.60 23.27
N ASP A 32 -13.07 -4.88 23.42
CA ASP A 32 -12.76 -4.09 24.62
C ASP A 32 -12.77 -2.56 24.43
N HIS A 33 -13.07 -2.04 23.24
CA HIS A 33 -13.27 -0.61 23.04
C HIS A 33 -14.76 -0.28 22.98
N LYS A 34 -15.28 0.42 23.99
CA LYS A 34 -16.67 0.89 24.04
C LYS A 34 -16.99 1.67 22.77
N PHE A 35 -17.76 1.04 21.88
CA PHE A 35 -18.04 1.49 20.54
C PHE A 35 -19.18 2.51 20.58
N TYR A 36 -18.87 3.78 20.87
CA TYR A 36 -19.82 4.88 20.80
C TYR A 36 -19.97 5.31 19.33
N ILE A 37 -20.77 4.59 18.55
CA ILE A 37 -21.05 4.98 17.15
C ILE A 37 -21.91 6.25 17.20
N THR A 38 -21.26 7.41 17.11
CA THR A 38 -21.96 8.65 16.83
C THR A 38 -22.11 8.77 15.31
N PHE A 39 -23.20 9.36 14.82
CA PHE A 39 -23.44 9.59 13.38
C PHE A 39 -22.27 10.29 12.67
N LYS A 40 -21.50 11.10 13.42
CA LYS A 40 -20.30 11.80 12.96
C LYS A 40 -19.15 10.85 12.60
N ASP A 41 -18.97 9.76 13.34
CA ASP A 41 -17.90 8.77 13.10
C ASP A 41 -18.21 7.91 11.86
N GLY A 42 -19.51 7.64 11.61
CA GLY A 42 -19.96 6.95 10.40
C GLY A 42 -19.56 7.67 9.12
N PHE A 43 -19.72 9.00 9.08
CA PHE A 43 -19.26 9.81 7.94
C PHE A 43 -17.74 9.80 7.77
N GLN A 44 -16.98 9.82 8.87
CA GLN A 44 -15.52 9.77 8.81
C GLN A 44 -15.01 8.41 8.30
N LEU A 45 -15.68 7.31 8.68
CA LEU A 45 -15.38 5.98 8.15
C LEU A 45 -15.68 5.86 6.65
N ILE A 46 -16.83 6.37 6.21
CA ILE A 46 -17.20 6.37 4.78
C ILE A 46 -16.19 7.19 3.97
N TYR A 47 -15.80 8.36 4.47
CA TYR A 47 -14.77 9.20 3.86
C TYR A 47 -13.44 8.46 3.72
N LEU A 48 -12.98 7.78 4.78
CA LEU A 48 -11.74 7.02 4.78
C LEU A 48 -11.78 5.85 3.78
N ILE A 49 -12.87 5.08 3.75
CA ILE A 49 -13.01 3.91 2.87
C ILE A 49 -13.03 4.33 1.38
N ILE A 50 -13.74 5.41 1.07
CA ILE A 50 -13.87 5.86 -0.32
C ILE A 50 -12.57 6.53 -0.79
N LEU A 51 -12.08 7.52 -0.05
CA LEU A 51 -10.96 8.34 -0.51
C LEU A 51 -9.58 7.79 -0.16
N CYS A 52 -9.44 7.10 0.97
CA CYS A 52 -8.13 6.59 1.40
C CYS A 52 -7.89 5.14 0.92
N THR A 53 -8.94 4.40 0.54
CA THR A 53 -8.80 3.01 0.05
C THR A 53 -9.28 2.86 -1.39
N THR A 54 -10.58 3.06 -1.64
CA THR A 54 -11.18 2.70 -2.95
C THR A 54 -10.55 3.48 -4.10
N LEU A 55 -10.41 4.80 -3.95
CA LEU A 55 -9.89 5.67 -4.99
C LEU A 55 -8.40 5.43 -5.31
N PRO A 56 -7.47 5.36 -4.33
CA PRO A 56 -6.07 5.03 -4.58
C PRO A 56 -5.90 3.66 -5.24
N PHE A 57 -6.57 2.63 -4.73
CA PHE A 57 -6.49 1.28 -5.33
C PHE A 57 -7.03 1.26 -6.76
N PHE A 58 -8.13 1.96 -7.03
CA PHE A 58 -8.65 2.07 -8.38
C PHE A 58 -7.66 2.75 -9.33
N LEU A 59 -7.02 3.84 -8.88
CA LEU A 59 -6.04 4.58 -9.67
C LEU A 59 -4.79 3.75 -9.96
N ILE A 60 -4.29 3.01 -8.97
CA ILE A 60 -3.13 2.10 -9.12
C ILE A 60 -3.47 0.97 -10.09
N LEU A 61 -4.63 0.33 -9.94
CA LEU A 61 -5.07 -0.76 -10.83
C LEU A 61 -5.29 -0.27 -12.27
N TYR A 62 -5.83 0.93 -12.43
CA TYR A 62 -5.97 1.57 -13.74
C TYR A 62 -4.61 1.92 -14.35
N GLY A 63 -3.70 2.50 -13.56
CA GLY A 63 -2.33 2.81 -13.99
C GLY A 63 -1.57 1.56 -14.44
N MET A 64 -1.67 0.47 -13.68
CA MET A 64 -1.07 -0.83 -14.01
C MET A 64 -1.51 -1.40 -15.37
N LYS A 65 -2.64 -0.94 -15.94
CA LYS A 65 -3.08 -1.30 -17.29
C LYS A 65 -2.26 -0.61 -18.39
N HIS A 66 -1.71 0.56 -18.10
CA HIS A 66 -1.00 1.42 -19.05
C HIS A 66 0.52 1.47 -18.83
N VAL A 67 1.01 1.07 -17.65
CA VAL A 67 2.44 1.05 -17.32
C VAL A 67 2.91 -0.37 -17.02
N SER A 68 4.18 -0.66 -17.34
CA SER A 68 4.80 -1.96 -17.06
C SER A 68 4.79 -2.29 -15.55
N ALA A 69 4.93 -3.58 -15.21
CA ALA A 69 4.95 -4.05 -13.82
C ALA A 69 6.03 -3.33 -12.99
N THR A 70 7.19 -3.06 -13.59
CA THR A 70 8.31 -2.34 -12.98
C THR A 70 7.88 -0.93 -12.58
N THR A 71 7.35 -0.15 -13.53
CA THR A 71 6.84 1.22 -13.30
C THR A 71 5.68 1.31 -12.32
N SER A 72 4.90 0.24 -12.14
CA SER A 72 3.81 0.23 -11.15
C SER A 72 4.34 0.00 -9.73
N GLY A 73 5.38 -0.82 -9.59
CA GLY A 73 6.11 -0.97 -8.33
C GLY A 73 6.78 0.34 -7.88
N ILE A 74 7.20 1.17 -8.84
CA ILE A 74 7.70 2.53 -8.57
C ILE A 74 6.65 3.39 -7.89
N LEU A 75 5.46 3.47 -8.50
CA LEU A 75 4.35 4.28 -8.00
C LEU A 75 3.97 3.88 -6.57
N LEU A 76 3.91 2.57 -6.29
CA LEU A 76 3.60 2.04 -4.97
C LEU A 76 4.68 2.39 -3.92
N SER A 77 5.95 2.40 -4.32
CA SER A 77 7.06 2.75 -3.43
C SER A 77 7.09 4.25 -3.13
N LEU A 78 6.82 5.08 -4.14
CA LEU A 78 6.70 6.54 -3.99
C LEU A 78 5.51 6.94 -3.14
N GLU A 79 4.38 6.23 -3.24
CA GLU A 79 3.22 6.43 -2.37
C GLU A 79 3.61 6.33 -0.89
N SER A 80 4.39 5.31 -0.52
CA SER A 80 4.85 5.15 0.87
C SER A 80 5.78 6.28 1.33
N VAL A 81 6.65 6.78 0.44
CA VAL A 81 7.53 7.92 0.76
C VAL A 81 6.69 9.19 0.94
N MET A 82 5.75 9.45 0.05
CA MET A 82 4.82 10.58 0.16
C MET A 82 3.94 10.48 1.41
N ALA A 83 3.45 9.30 1.76
CA ALA A 83 2.69 9.09 2.99
C ALA A 83 3.54 9.41 4.25
N ALA A 84 4.81 9.02 4.27
CA ALA A 84 5.73 9.36 5.35
C ALA A 84 5.98 10.88 5.44
N PHE A 85 6.20 11.55 4.30
CA PHE A 85 6.31 13.02 4.25
C PHE A 85 5.04 13.71 4.73
N MET A 86 3.88 13.20 4.30
CA MET A 86 2.58 13.73 4.70
C MET A 86 2.33 13.52 6.21
N GLY A 87 2.79 12.41 6.79
CA GLY A 87 2.76 12.15 8.23
C GLY A 87 3.55 13.20 9.03
N ILE A 88 4.75 13.57 8.57
CA ILE A 88 5.55 14.61 9.22
C ILE A 88 4.83 15.97 9.17
N ILE A 89 4.31 16.33 8.00
CA ILE A 89 3.74 17.67 7.77
C ILE A 89 2.35 17.80 8.42
N ILE A 90 1.46 16.83 8.22
CA ILE A 90 0.07 16.89 8.69
C ILE A 90 -0.06 16.46 10.14
N LEU A 91 0.66 15.40 10.55
CA LEU A 91 0.55 14.84 11.90
C LEU A 91 1.55 15.47 12.87
N HIS A 92 2.45 16.36 12.40
CA HIS A 92 3.49 16.99 13.20
C HIS A 92 4.34 15.97 13.98
N GLU A 93 4.55 14.78 13.40
CA GLU A 93 5.43 13.79 14.00
C GLU A 93 6.85 14.36 14.16
N ALA A 94 7.49 14.03 15.29
CA ALA A 94 8.85 14.46 15.56
C ALA A 94 9.76 13.97 14.43
N PHE A 95 10.39 14.92 13.73
CA PHE A 95 11.33 14.64 12.67
C PHE A 95 12.58 13.97 13.24
N THR A 96 12.51 12.65 13.42
CA THR A 96 13.60 11.85 13.93
C THR A 96 14.58 11.54 12.79
N LEU A 97 15.88 11.58 13.09
CA LEU A 97 16.92 11.24 12.11
C LEU A 97 16.70 9.85 11.48
N ASN A 98 16.10 8.93 12.24
CA ASN A 98 15.74 7.59 11.78
C ASN A 98 14.76 7.62 10.59
N LEU A 99 13.79 8.53 10.60
CA LEU A 99 12.81 8.68 9.52
C LEU A 99 13.48 9.20 8.24
N PHE A 100 14.41 10.15 8.39
CA PHE A 100 15.21 10.66 7.27
C PHE A 100 16.09 9.58 6.66
N ILE A 101 16.81 8.82 7.49
CA ILE A 101 17.66 7.70 7.06
C ILE A 101 16.82 6.63 6.35
N GLY A 102 15.66 6.27 6.91
CA GLY A 102 14.71 5.35 6.29
C GLY A 102 14.25 5.83 4.91
N GLY A 103 13.89 7.11 4.79
CA GLY A 103 13.51 7.71 3.50
C GLY A 103 14.63 7.64 2.45
N VAL A 104 15.87 7.93 2.83
CA VAL A 104 17.04 7.83 1.94
C VAL A 104 17.28 6.39 1.49
N ILE A 105 17.18 5.41 2.40
CA ILE A 105 17.36 3.99 2.08
C ILE A 105 16.28 3.50 1.10
N ILE A 106 15.02 3.91 1.29
CA ILE A 106 13.92 3.55 0.39
C ILE A 106 14.17 4.17 -1.00
N MET A 107 14.53 5.45 -1.07
CA MET A 107 14.85 6.11 -2.34
C MET A 107 16.06 5.48 -3.04
N PHE A 108 17.08 5.04 -2.30
CA PHE A 108 18.24 4.37 -2.88
C PHE A 108 17.91 2.96 -3.40
N SER A 109 17.19 2.16 -2.59
CA SER A 109 16.70 0.83 -2.97
C SER A 109 15.83 0.91 -4.22
N PHE A 110 15.02 1.97 -4.29
CA PHE A 110 14.17 2.29 -5.42
C PHE A 110 14.98 2.55 -6.70
N VAL A 111 15.95 3.47 -6.66
CA VAL A 111 16.81 3.78 -7.83
C VAL A 111 17.55 2.52 -8.29
N LEU A 112 18.07 1.72 -7.36
CA LEU A 112 18.75 0.48 -7.70
C LEU A 112 17.82 -0.52 -8.40
N SER A 113 16.58 -0.66 -7.93
CA SER A 113 15.56 -1.54 -8.54
C SER A 113 15.19 -1.13 -9.98
N GLU A 114 15.26 0.16 -10.31
CA GLU A 114 14.99 0.67 -11.66
C GLU A 114 16.20 0.55 -12.61
N VAL A 115 17.41 0.72 -12.07
CA VAL A 115 18.63 0.65 -12.87
C VAL A 115 19.00 -0.80 -13.19
N LEU A 116 18.67 -1.75 -12.29
CA LEU A 116 18.97 -3.17 -12.44
C LEU A 116 18.44 -3.80 -13.76
N PRO A 117 17.15 -3.64 -14.16
CA PRO A 117 16.65 -4.19 -15.42
C PRO A 117 17.21 -3.48 -16.66
N LYS A 118 17.69 -2.23 -16.56
CA LYS A 118 18.37 -1.53 -17.67
C LYS A 118 19.80 -2.00 -17.87
N VAL A 119 20.50 -2.35 -16.78
CA VAL A 119 21.89 -2.85 -16.82
C VAL A 119 21.95 -4.31 -17.25
N LEU A 120 20.98 -5.15 -16.82
CA LEU A 120 20.95 -6.58 -17.16
C LEU A 120 20.51 -6.88 -18.61
N LYS A 121 19.99 -5.88 -19.33
CA LYS A 121 19.52 -6.01 -20.72
C LYS A 121 20.55 -5.51 -21.75
N LYS A 122 21.77 -5.23 -21.31
CA LYS A 122 22.93 -4.91 -22.16
C LYS A 122 23.81 -6.13 -22.31
#